data_AF-A0A151UGH5-F1
#
_entry.id   AF-A0A151UGH5-F1
#
_cell.length_a   1.000
_cell.length_b   1.000
_cell.length_c   1.000
_cell.angle_alpha   90.00
_cell.angle_beta   90.00
_cell.angle_gamma   90.00
#
_symmetry.space_group_name_H-M   'P 1'
#
loop_
_entity.id
_entity.type
_entity.pdbx_description
1 polymer ?
#
loop_
_entity_poly.entity_id
_entity_poly.type
_entity_poly.pdbx_seq_one_letter_code
_entity_poly.pdbx_strand_id
1 'polypeptide(L)'
;FEQQRVHTPSAVECCMNQYGFSQTEAYDHILNDVENCWKIINEACLKSNDIPKVALDCVVNLARSFHFLYGDLQDKFTNSELMKDQTSTLLVDPVCINQHQYEKLYHI
;
A
#
# COMPACT_ATOMS: atom_id res chain seq x y z
N PHE A 1 15.73 -4.53 -11.41
CA PHE A 1 15.91 -5.78 -10.64
C PHE A 1 15.27 -6.96 -11.36
N GLU A 2 13.95 -6.94 -11.62
CA GLU A 2 13.24 -8.07 -12.25
C GLU A 2 13.81 -8.45 -13.63
N GLN A 3 14.00 -7.48 -14.53
CA GLN A 3 14.55 -7.69 -15.88
C GLN A 3 16.01 -8.20 -15.91
N GLN A 4 16.74 -8.08 -14.79
CA GLN A 4 18.11 -8.57 -14.70
C GLN A 4 18.17 -10.07 -14.36
N ARG A 5 17.02 -10.67 -14.02
CA ARG A 5 16.89 -12.09 -13.68
C ARG A 5 16.16 -12.81 -14.82
N VAL A 6 16.58 -14.03 -15.15
CA VAL A 6 15.82 -14.89 -16.08
C VAL A 6 14.61 -15.44 -15.33
N HIS A 7 13.53 -14.65 -15.30
CA HIS A 7 12.28 -14.98 -14.61
C HIS A 7 11.08 -14.83 -15.56
N THR A 8 9.89 -15.21 -15.08
CA THR A 8 8.61 -14.95 -15.76
C THR A 8 8.47 -13.46 -16.07
N PRO A 9 7.89 -13.08 -17.23
CA PRO A 9 7.68 -11.69 -17.58
C PRO A 9 6.92 -10.92 -16.49
N SER A 10 7.41 -9.72 -16.18
CA SER A 10 6.76 -8.80 -15.27
C SER A 10 5.41 -8.32 -15.81
N ALA A 11 4.55 -7.77 -14.94
CA ALA A 11 3.29 -7.15 -15.37
C ALA A 11 3.52 -6.02 -16.39
N VAL A 12 4.60 -5.26 -16.24
CA VAL A 12 4.99 -4.19 -17.17
C VAL A 12 5.35 -4.78 -18.54
N GLU A 13 6.19 -5.82 -18.59
CA GLU A 13 6.55 -6.49 -19.85
C GLU A 13 5.35 -7.13 -20.54
N CYS A 14 4.47 -7.77 -19.78
CA CYS A 14 3.20 -8.30 -20.29
C CYS A 14 2.34 -7.19 -20.89
N CYS A 15 2.19 -6.05 -20.19
CA CYS A 15 1.40 -4.91 -20.64
C CYS A 15 1.99 -4.29 -21.93
N MET A 16 3.31 -4.08 -21.98
CA MET A 16 4.00 -3.60 -23.17
C MET A 16 3.79 -4.53 -24.37
N ASN A 17 3.94 -5.84 -24.17
CA ASN A 17 3.77 -6.82 -25.24
C ASN A 17 2.31 -6.93 -25.71
N GLN A 18 1.34 -6.82 -24.79
CA GLN A 18 -0.08 -6.94 -25.10
C GLN A 18 -0.62 -5.71 -25.87
N TYR A 19 -0.20 -4.51 -25.48
CA TYR A 19 -0.77 -3.26 -26.01
C TYR A 19 0.17 -2.49 -26.95
N GLY A 20 1.42 -2.94 -27.12
CA GLY A 20 2.44 -2.22 -27.89
C GLY A 20 2.93 -0.94 -27.20
N PHE A 21 2.74 -0.85 -25.89
CA PHE A 21 3.12 0.31 -25.10
C PHE A 21 4.63 0.43 -24.90
N SER A 22 5.11 1.67 -24.80
CA SER A 22 6.38 1.98 -24.15
C SER A 22 6.32 1.61 -22.67
N GLN A 23 7.49 1.54 -22.02
CA GLN A 23 7.56 1.22 -20.61
C GLN A 23 6.79 2.24 -19.74
N THR A 24 6.90 3.54 -20.05
CA THR A 24 6.18 4.60 -19.33
C THR A 24 4.66 4.46 -19.51
N GLU A 25 4.18 4.24 -20.73
CA GLU A 25 2.75 4.03 -20.98
C GLU A 25 2.21 2.79 -20.24
N ALA A 26 3.00 1.71 -20.18
CA ALA A 26 2.63 0.52 -19.41
C ALA A 26 2.56 0.82 -17.89
N TYR A 27 3.51 1.58 -17.34
CA TYR A 27 3.44 2.03 -15.95
C TYR A 27 2.19 2.87 -15.67
N ASP A 28 1.94 3.89 -16.50
CA ASP A 28 0.79 4.78 -16.35
C ASP A 28 -0.53 4.01 -16.44
N HIS A 29 -0.62 3.04 -17.37
CA HIS A 29 -1.78 2.17 -17.51
C HIS A 29 -2.02 1.32 -16.26
N ILE A 30 -0.98 0.67 -15.74
CA ILE A 30 -1.07 -0.16 -14.53
C ILE A 30 -1.44 0.70 -13.31
N LEU A 31 -0.88 1.90 -13.17
CA LEU A 31 -1.20 2.81 -12.07
C LEU A 31 -2.66 3.29 -12.13
N ASN A 32 -3.17 3.57 -13.33
CA ASN A 32 -4.59 3.90 -13.53
C ASN A 32 -5.50 2.72 -13.16
N ASP A 33 -5.12 1.49 -13.48
CA ASP A 33 -5.87 0.29 -13.05
C ASP A 33 -5.86 0.12 -11.54
N VAL A 34 -4.75 0.40 -10.86
CA VAL A 34 -4.67 0.40 -9.39
C VAL A 34 -5.59 1.47 -8.79
N GLU A 35 -5.64 2.69 -9.36
CA GLU A 35 -6.54 3.75 -8.92
C GLU A 35 -8.02 3.34 -9.09
N ASN A 36 -8.36 2.70 -10.21
CA ASN A 36 -9.71 2.21 -10.46
C ASN A 36 -10.08 1.06 -9.51
N CYS A 37 -9.15 0.15 -9.20
CA CYS A 37 -9.34 -0.87 -8.17
C CYS A 37 -9.64 -0.25 -6.79
N TRP A 38 -8.98 0.84 -6.42
CA TRP A 38 -9.29 1.58 -5.19
C TRP A 38 -10.72 2.10 -5.15
N LYS A 39 -11.23 2.65 -6.27
CA LYS A 39 -12.63 3.11 -6.38
C LYS A 39 -13.61 1.95 -6.15
N ILE A 40 -13.32 0.78 -6.74
CA ILE A 40 -14.14 -0.44 -6.58
C ILE A 40 -14.14 -0.90 -5.12
N ILE A 41 -12.97 -0.97 -4.47
CA ILE A 41 -12.86 -1.36 -3.04
C ILE A 41 -13.68 -0.42 -2.17
N ASN A 42 -13.56 0.90 -2.39
CA ASN A 42 -14.30 1.90 -1.62
C ASN A 42 -15.81 1.77 -1.80
N GLU A 43 -16.28 1.59 -3.03
CA GLU A 43 -17.71 1.39 -3.32
C GLU A 43 -18.24 0.09 -2.69
N ALA A 44 -17.49 -1.00 -2.80
CA ALA A 44 -17.84 -2.28 -2.20
C ALA A 44 -17.95 -2.17 -0.66
N CYS A 45 -17.00 -1.49 -0.02
CA CYS A 45 -17.04 -1.27 1.43
C CYS A 45 -18.25 -0.43 1.87
N LEU A 46 -18.65 0.59 1.09
CA LEU A 46 -19.82 1.41 1.38
C LEU A 46 -21.15 0.65 1.23
N LYS A 47 -21.21 -0.32 0.31
CA LYS A 47 -22.41 -1.11 0.03
C LYS A 47 -22.55 -2.38 0.87
N SER A 48 -21.48 -2.78 1.56
CA SER A 48 -21.44 -4.05 2.30
C SER A 48 -22.04 -3.92 3.70
N ASN A 49 -23.36 -4.09 3.81
CA ASN A 49 -24.06 -4.10 5.10
C ASN A 49 -24.05 -5.47 5.80
N ASP A 50 -23.89 -6.55 5.03
CA ASP A 50 -23.98 -7.93 5.54
C ASP A 50 -22.61 -8.53 5.90
N ILE A 51 -21.52 -7.82 5.59
CA ILE A 51 -20.16 -8.27 5.87
C ILE A 51 -19.67 -7.58 7.15
N PRO A 52 -19.13 -8.33 8.12
CA PRO A 52 -18.54 -7.72 9.32
C PRO A 52 -17.45 -6.71 8.94
N LYS A 53 -17.51 -5.52 9.56
CA LYS A 53 -16.54 -4.43 9.30
C LYS A 53 -15.09 -4.90 9.44
N VAL A 54 -14.78 -5.73 10.43
CA VAL A 54 -13.43 -6.31 10.61
C VAL A 54 -12.94 -7.05 9.38
N ALA A 55 -13.80 -7.80 8.69
CA ALA A 55 -13.41 -8.54 7.48
C ALA A 55 -13.12 -7.57 6.32
N LEU A 56 -13.93 -6.51 6.17
CA LEU A 56 -13.67 -5.44 5.21
C LEU A 56 -12.35 -4.72 5.52
N ASP A 57 -12.13 -4.36 6.78
CA ASP A 57 -10.92 -3.69 7.26
C ASP A 57 -9.68 -4.56 6.98
N CYS A 58 -9.75 -5.89 7.13
CA CYS A 58 -8.65 -6.79 6.78
C CYS A 58 -8.26 -6.67 5.30
N VAL A 59 -9.23 -6.69 4.38
CA VAL A 59 -8.97 -6.59 2.93
C VAL A 59 -8.42 -5.22 2.57
N VAL A 60 -9.02 -4.15 3.10
CA VAL A 60 -8.56 -2.78 2.85
C VAL A 60 -7.16 -2.56 3.41
N ASN A 61 -6.86 -3.05 4.61
CA ASN A 61 -5.54 -2.91 5.23
C ASN A 61 -4.47 -3.73 4.49
N LEU A 62 -4.84 -4.86 3.87
CA LEU A 62 -3.93 -5.58 2.98
C LEU A 62 -3.60 -4.77 1.72
N ALA A 63 -4.59 -4.13 1.09
CA ALA A 63 -4.32 -3.22 -0.03
C ALA A 63 -3.43 -2.03 0.38
N ARG A 64 -3.66 -1.47 1.57
CA ARG A 64 -2.83 -0.39 2.14
C ARG A 64 -1.39 -0.85 2.41
N SER A 65 -1.19 -2.09 2.87
CA SER A 65 0.16 -2.60 3.13
C SER A 65 0.95 -2.73 1.83
N PHE A 66 0.35 -3.20 0.74
CA PHE A 66 1.00 -3.20 -0.58
C PHE A 66 1.35 -1.79 -1.05
N HIS A 67 0.44 -0.83 -0.89
CA HIS A 67 0.73 0.56 -1.22
C HIS A 67 1.88 1.14 -0.39
N PHE A 68 1.94 0.83 0.91
CA PHE A 68 3.05 1.22 1.78
C PHE A 68 4.39 0.61 1.34
N LEU A 69 4.38 -0.68 1.01
CA LEU A 69 5.56 -1.46 0.65
C LEU A 69 6.13 -1.11 -0.72
N TYR A 70 5.27 -0.77 -1.69
CA TYR A 70 5.64 -0.65 -3.11
C TYR A 70 5.25 0.67 -3.80
N GLY A 71 4.48 1.54 -3.12
CA GLY A 71 3.84 2.71 -3.76
C GLY A 71 4.80 3.81 -4.23
N ASP A 72 6.03 3.83 -3.71
CA ASP A 72 7.10 4.74 -4.14
C ASP A 72 8.07 4.09 -5.15
N LEU A 73 7.62 3.01 -5.81
CA LEU A 73 8.38 2.22 -6.78
C LEU A 73 9.64 1.57 -6.17
N GLN A 74 9.63 1.32 -4.85
CA GLN A 74 10.68 0.61 -4.14
C GLN A 74 10.18 -0.75 -3.65
N ASP A 75 11.07 -1.73 -3.53
CA ASP A 75 10.75 -3.01 -2.89
C ASP A 75 11.20 -2.96 -1.43
N LYS A 76 10.37 -2.35 -0.58
CA LYS A 76 10.66 -2.23 0.85
C LYS A 76 10.58 -3.56 1.59
N PHE A 77 9.79 -4.50 1.08
CA PHE A 77 9.63 -5.81 1.68
C PHE A 77 10.97 -6.58 1.64
N THR A 78 11.62 -6.63 0.48
CA THR A 78 12.94 -7.25 0.35
C THR A 78 14.05 -6.37 0.93
N ASN A 79 13.96 -5.04 0.76
CA ASN A 79 14.94 -4.08 1.26
C ASN A 79 14.44 -3.41 2.55
N SER A 80 14.37 -4.18 3.64
CA SER A 80 13.73 -3.76 4.89
C SER A 80 14.31 -2.50 5.54
N GLU A 81 15.57 -2.15 5.25
CA GLU A 81 16.20 -0.91 5.73
C GLU A 81 15.41 0.34 5.33
N LEU A 82 14.68 0.29 4.21
CA LEU A 82 13.82 1.39 3.73
C LEU A 82 12.62 1.66 4.65
N MET A 83 12.30 0.74 5.58
CA MET A 83 11.19 0.88 6.53
C MET A 83 11.65 1.06 7.97
N LYS A 84 12.95 1.24 8.20
CA LYS A 84 13.53 1.27 9.54
C LYS A 84 12.90 2.34 10.41
N ASP A 85 12.77 3.56 9.90
CA ASP A 85 12.22 4.69 10.66
C ASP A 85 10.75 4.48 11.03
N GLN A 86 9.97 3.93 10.11
CA GLN A 86 8.56 3.62 10.33
C GLN A 86 8.39 2.49 11.35
N THR A 87 9.27 1.47 11.27
CA THR A 87 9.28 0.35 12.21
C THR A 87 9.66 0.82 13.61
N SER A 88 10.69 1.66 13.73
CA SER A 88 11.09 2.26 15.01
C SER A 88 9.96 3.09 15.60
N THR A 89 9.36 3.99 14.81
CA THR A 89 8.27 4.86 15.26
C THR A 89 7.05 4.08 15.75
N LEU A 90 6.74 2.95 15.12
CA LEU A 90 5.54 2.17 15.44
C LEU A 90 5.75 1.18 16.58
N LEU A 91 6.93 0.56 16.68
CA LEU A 91 7.16 -0.62 17.53
C LEU A 91 8.25 -0.45 18.59
N VAL A 92 9.11 0.57 18.47
CA VAL A 92 10.28 0.76 19.35
C VAL A 92 10.13 2.04 20.16
N ASP A 93 9.83 3.15 19.49
CA ASP A 93 9.81 4.48 20.08
C ASP A 93 8.44 4.75 20.72
N PRO A 94 8.38 4.93 22.05
CA PRO A 94 7.12 5.26 22.71
C PRO A 94 6.67 6.67 22.32
N VAL A 95 5.36 6.85 22.18
CA VAL A 95 4.78 8.18 21.99
C VAL A 95 4.92 8.96 23.30
N CYS A 96 5.73 10.02 23.29
CA CYS A 96 5.82 10.94 24.42
C CYS A 96 4.51 11.72 24.56
N ILE A 97 3.76 11.48 25.63
CA ILE A 97 2.60 12.28 25.99
C ILE A 97 3.07 13.38 26.95
N ASN A 98 3.09 14.62 26.48
CA ASN A 98 3.40 15.75 27.35
C ASN A 98 2.25 15.92 28.37
N GLN A 99 2.56 16.34 29.60
CA GLN A 99 1.58 16.42 30.71
C GLN A 99 0.30 17.20 30.36
N HIS A 100 0.42 18.23 29.52
CA HIS A 100 -0.69 19.03 29.00
C HIS A 100 -1.64 18.27 28.05
N GLN A 101 -1.14 17.26 27.31
CA GLN A 101 -1.97 16.37 26.49
C GLN A 101 -2.64 15.29 27.37
N TYR A 102 -2.01 14.88 28.46
CA TYR A 102 -2.55 13.94 29.43
C TYR A 102 -3.78 14.53 30.15
N GLU A 103 -3.69 15.78 30.61
CA GLU A 103 -4.80 16.55 31.20
C GLU A 103 -5.98 16.71 30.23
N LYS A 104 -5.71 16.96 28.94
CA LYS A 104 -6.74 17.05 27.90
C LYS A 104 -7.42 15.71 27.55
N LEU A 105 -6.68 14.60 27.57
CA LEU A 105 -7.21 13.28 27.26
C LEU A 105 -8.05 12.68 28.40
N TYR A 106 -7.77 13.08 29.64
CA TYR A 106 -8.41 12.53 30.84
C TYR A 106 -9.27 13.53 31.62
N HIS A 107 -9.44 14.76 31.12
CA HIS A 107 -10.25 15.82 31.74
C HIS A 107 -9.93 16.06 33.23
N ILE A 108 -8.65 16.18 33.57
CA ILE A 108 -8.17 16.66 34.87
C ILE A 108 -7.56 18.04 34.67
#